data_AF-A0A9Q5EUR6-F1
#
_entry.id   AF-A0A9Q5EUR6-F1
#
_cell.length_a   1.000
_cell.length_b   1.000
_cell.length_c   1.000
_cell.angle_alpha   90.00
_cell.angle_beta   90.00
_cell.angle_gamma   90.00
#
_symmetry.space_group_name_H-M   'P 1'
#
loop_
_entity.id
_entity.type
_entity.pdbx_description
1 polymer ?
#
loop_
_entity_poly.entity_id
_entity_poly.type
_entity_poly.pdbx_seq_one_letter_code
_entity_poly.pdbx_strand_id
1 'polypeptide(L)'
;MNHALDDQVTTSIKGDVVFVGRSAALDEARELALALGYGRAQTADAGVDCAVVDDDALDGICSPADALLLAQVRTLGVPVLTVSEARNRFRVGAPTLSLA
;
A
#
# COMPACT_ATOMS: atom_id res chain seq x y z
N MET A 1 -31.14 -21.93 13.69
CA MET A 1 -30.51 -20.69 13.17
C MET A 1 -29.37 -20.35 14.12
N ASN A 2 -28.17 -20.04 13.62
CA ASN A 2 -27.02 -19.37 14.28
C ASN A 2 -25.70 -19.98 13.81
N HIS A 3 -25.12 -19.40 12.75
CA HIS A 3 -23.69 -19.51 12.51
C HIS A 3 -23.21 -18.20 11.88
N ALA A 4 -23.01 -17.20 12.74
CA ALA A 4 -22.20 -16.04 12.42
C ALA A 4 -20.75 -16.45 12.61
N LEU A 5 -20.15 -17.03 11.55
CA LEU A 5 -18.70 -16.97 11.38
C LEU A 5 -18.42 -15.62 10.71
N ASP A 6 -18.45 -14.58 11.53
CA ASP A 6 -17.67 -13.39 11.24
C ASP A 6 -16.21 -13.87 11.33
N ASP A 7 -15.65 -14.27 10.19
CA ASP A 7 -14.22 -14.41 9.96
C ASP A 7 -13.62 -13.00 10.01
N GLN A 8 -13.67 -12.40 11.21
CA GLN A 8 -12.86 -11.25 11.56
C GLN A 8 -11.45 -11.81 11.68
N VAL A 9 -10.85 -12.03 10.51
CA VAL A 9 -9.40 -12.06 10.35
C VAL A 9 -8.92 -10.74 10.93
N THR A 10 -8.66 -10.77 12.23
CA THR A 10 -7.89 -9.78 12.97
C THR A 10 -6.44 -10.01 12.56
N THR A 11 -6.17 -9.92 11.25
CA THR A 11 -4.84 -9.67 10.76
C THR A 11 -4.47 -8.34 11.40
N SER A 12 -3.61 -8.38 12.41
CA SER A 12 -2.98 -7.19 12.96
C SER A 12 -2.47 -6.40 11.78
N ILE A 13 -3.14 -5.31 11.46
CA ILE A 13 -2.80 -4.47 10.33
C ILE A 13 -1.38 -4.02 10.61
N LYS A 14 -0.44 -4.50 9.81
CA LYS A 14 0.99 -4.29 10.05
C LYS A 14 1.37 -2.80 9.96
N GLY A 15 0.52 -2.05 9.27
CA GLY A 15 0.51 -0.60 9.08
C GLY A 15 -0.39 -0.28 7.89
N ASP A 16 -0.79 0.98 7.74
CA ASP A 16 -1.46 1.44 6.53
C ASP A 16 -0.43 1.86 5.47
N VAL A 17 -0.76 1.59 4.21
CA VAL A 17 0.04 2.01 3.05
C VAL A 17 -0.80 2.92 2.17
N VAL A 18 -0.24 4.07 1.80
CA VAL A 18 -0.85 5.02 0.88
C VAL A 18 -0.36 4.75 -0.53
N PHE A 19 -1.26 4.71 -1.50
CA PHE A 19 -0.91 4.48 -2.91
C PHE A 19 -1.24 5.73 -3.73
N VAL A 20 -0.25 6.25 -4.45
CA VAL A 20 -0.35 7.47 -5.24
C VAL A 20 -0.17 7.12 -6.72
N GLY A 21 -1.16 7.45 -7.55
CA GLY A 21 -1.21 7.07 -8.97
C GLY A 21 -2.25 5.99 -9.28
N ARG A 22 -2.27 5.54 -10.54
CA ARG A 22 -3.29 4.61 -11.07
C ARG A 22 -2.73 3.53 -12.01
N SER A 23 -1.43 3.29 -11.97
CA SER A 23 -0.75 2.37 -12.89
C SER A 23 -0.99 0.92 -12.49
N ALA A 24 -0.99 0.00 -13.45
CA ALA A 24 -1.21 -1.42 -13.18
C ALA A 24 -0.17 -2.01 -12.21
N ALA A 25 1.06 -1.52 -12.26
CA ALA A 25 2.13 -1.93 -11.34
C ALA A 25 1.86 -1.50 -9.88
N LEU A 26 1.17 -0.36 -9.68
CA LEU A 26 0.73 0.10 -8.36
C LEU A 26 -0.38 -0.81 -7.81
N ASP A 27 -1.29 -1.27 -8.67
CA ASP A 27 -2.35 -2.20 -8.27
C ASP A 27 -1.78 -3.56 -7.84
N GLU A 28 -0.80 -4.08 -8.58
CA GLU A 28 -0.05 -5.29 -8.18
C GLU A 28 0.63 -5.12 -6.80
N ALA A 29 1.27 -3.96 -6.56
CA ALA A 29 1.88 -3.66 -5.27
C ALA A 29 0.83 -3.58 -4.14
N ARG A 30 -0.37 -3.07 -4.44
CA ARG A 30 -1.50 -3.01 -3.52
C ARG A 30 -2.00 -4.41 -3.17
N GLU A 31 -2.15 -5.29 -4.14
CA GLU A 31 -2.57 -6.68 -3.91
C GLU A 31 -1.55 -7.44 -3.05
N LEU A 32 -0.25 -7.25 -3.32
CA LEU A 32 0.81 -7.83 -2.50
C LEU A 32 0.79 -7.28 -1.07
N ALA A 33 0.59 -5.98 -0.88
CA ALA A 33 0.50 -5.38 0.45
C ALA A 33 -0.71 -5.94 1.24
N LEU A 34 -1.87 -6.06 0.59
CA LEU A 34 -3.07 -6.67 1.18
C LEU A 34 -2.85 -8.13 1.56
N ALA A 35 -2.18 -8.91 0.70
CA ALA A 35 -1.83 -10.30 0.98
C ALA A 35 -0.90 -10.47 2.19
N LEU A 36 -0.12 -9.42 2.52
CA LEU A 36 0.74 -9.37 3.70
C LEU A 36 0.06 -8.84 4.96
N GLY A 37 -1.19 -8.38 4.86
CA GLY A 37 -1.92 -7.79 5.97
C GLY A 37 -1.68 -6.30 6.19
N TYR A 38 -1.20 -5.57 5.18
CA TYR A 38 -1.19 -4.10 5.22
C TYR A 38 -2.56 -3.53 4.86
N GLY A 39 -2.92 -2.44 5.52
CA GLY A 39 -4.12 -1.67 5.22
C GLY A 39 -3.92 -0.73 4.04
N ARG A 40 -5.03 -0.29 3.43
CA ARG A 40 -5.02 0.74 2.39
C ARG A 40 -5.56 2.04 2.97
N ALA A 41 -4.68 3.02 3.12
CA ALA A 41 -5.07 4.38 3.46
C ALA A 41 -5.27 5.21 2.19
N GLN A 42 -6.39 5.94 2.15
CA GLN A 42 -6.68 6.92 1.10
C GLN A 42 -6.07 8.29 1.41
N THR A 43 -5.69 8.51 2.67
CA THR A 43 -5.12 9.75 3.19
C THR A 43 -3.82 9.44 3.91
N ALA A 44 -2.85 10.33 3.78
CA ALA A 44 -1.62 10.22 4.56
C ALA A 44 -1.89 10.75 5.97
N ASP A 45 -1.89 9.85 6.94
CA ASP A 45 -2.13 10.12 8.35
C ASP A 45 -1.03 9.49 9.20
N ALA A 46 -0.99 9.78 10.51
CA ALA A 46 0.04 9.29 11.43
C ALA A 46 0.10 7.74 11.59
N GLY A 47 -0.90 7.02 11.08
CA GLY A 47 -0.92 5.54 11.06
C GLY A 47 -0.30 4.91 9.80
N VAL A 48 0.15 5.73 8.84
CA VAL A 48 0.74 5.25 7.59
C VAL A 48 2.21 4.88 7.81
N ASP A 49 2.57 3.64 7.49
CA ASP A 49 3.94 3.13 7.57
C ASP A 49 4.79 3.62 6.39
N CYS A 50 4.21 3.59 5.18
CA CYS A 50 4.89 4.00 3.97
C CYS A 50 3.89 4.44 2.88
N ALA A 51 4.37 5.23 1.93
CA ALA A 51 3.63 5.57 0.73
C ALA A 51 4.29 4.95 -0.50
N VAL A 52 3.49 4.30 -1.34
CA VAL A 52 3.92 3.80 -2.64
C VAL A 52 3.46 4.76 -3.71
N VAL A 53 4.40 5.23 -4.51
CA VAL A 53 4.16 6.21 -5.54
C VAL A 53 4.55 5.61 -6.88
N ASP A 54 3.69 5.80 -7.86
CA ASP A 54 4.00 5.43 -9.23
C ASP A 54 5.06 6.33 -9.87
N ASP A 55 5.82 5.79 -10.80
CA ASP A 55 6.88 6.52 -11.51
C ASP A 55 6.30 7.73 -12.26
N ASP A 56 5.11 7.58 -12.86
CA ASP A 56 4.38 8.68 -13.52
C ASP A 56 4.09 9.81 -12.53
N ALA A 57 3.69 9.48 -11.29
CA ALA A 57 3.42 10.48 -10.26
C ALA A 57 4.69 11.16 -9.72
N LEU A 58 5.83 10.48 -9.75
CA LEU A 58 7.13 11.08 -9.46
C LEU A 58 7.62 12.00 -10.58
N ASP A 59 7.29 11.67 -11.83
CA ASP A 59 7.57 12.50 -13.01
C ASP A 59 6.60 13.69 -13.14
N GLY A 60 5.59 13.77 -12.26
CA GLY A 60 4.58 14.83 -12.26
C GLY A 60 3.40 14.58 -13.19
N ILE A 61 3.34 13.39 -13.80
CA ILE A 61 2.22 12.88 -14.60
C ILE A 61 1.19 12.25 -13.63
N CYS A 62 0.57 13.09 -12.80
CA CYS A 62 -0.46 12.64 -11.88
C CYS A 62 -1.61 13.62 -11.72
N SER A 63 -2.68 13.16 -11.07
CA SER A 63 -3.83 14.01 -10.78
C SER A 63 -3.46 15.02 -9.69
N PRO A 64 -4.14 16.18 -9.60
CA PRO A 64 -3.91 17.13 -8.51
C PRO A 64 -4.13 16.50 -7.12
N ALA A 65 -5.03 15.52 -7.01
CA ALA A 65 -5.24 14.75 -5.78
C ALA A 65 -3.99 13.91 -5.40
N ASP A 66 -3.35 13.28 -6.37
CA ASP A 66 -2.13 12.48 -6.18
C ASP A 66 -0.97 13.37 -5.72
N ALA A 67 -0.79 14.53 -6.37
CA ALA A 67 0.23 15.50 -5.98
C ALA A 67 0.03 16.02 -4.53
N LEU A 68 -1.22 16.28 -4.15
CA LEU A 68 -1.57 16.72 -2.79
C LEU A 68 -1.34 15.61 -1.76
N LEU A 69 -1.64 14.35 -2.11
CA LEU A 69 -1.34 13.19 -1.28
C LEU A 69 0.17 13.01 -1.09
N LEU A 70 0.95 13.15 -2.16
CA LEU A 70 2.42 13.11 -2.11
C LEU A 70 3.01 14.20 -1.21
N ALA A 71 2.45 15.42 -1.28
CA ALA A 71 2.86 16.54 -0.44
C ALA A 71 2.56 16.26 1.05
N GLN A 72 1.40 15.66 1.36
CA GLN A 72 1.05 15.26 2.72
C GLN A 72 1.99 14.20 3.28
N VAL A 73 2.28 13.14 2.50
CA VAL A 73 3.24 12.10 2.88
C VAL A 73 4.61 12.69 3.20
N ARG A 74 5.11 13.59 2.34
CA ARG A 74 6.38 14.29 2.56
C ARG A 74 6.35 15.18 3.79
N THR A 75 5.23 15.84 4.07
CA THR A 75 5.03 16.68 5.26
C THR A 75 5.05 15.84 6.54
N LEU A 76 4.49 14.63 6.50
CA LEU A 76 4.48 13.70 7.62
C LEU A 76 5.83 12.99 7.83
N GLY A 77 6.77 13.13 6.89
CA GLY A 77 8.07 12.45 6.95
C GLY A 77 7.98 10.94 6.76
N VAL A 78 6.88 10.45 6.19
CA VAL A 78 6.67 9.03 5.90
C VAL A 78 7.53 8.61 4.71
N PRO A 79 8.17 7.43 4.74
CA PRO A 79 8.99 6.96 3.63
C PRO A 79 8.16 6.78 2.36
N VAL A 80 8.65 7.40 1.29
CA VAL A 80 8.11 7.27 -0.07
C VAL A 80 8.90 6.18 -0.80
N LEU A 81 8.19 5.14 -1.25
CA LEU A 81 8.72 4.05 -2.03
C LEU A 81 8.20 4.14 -3.45
N THR A 82 9.06 3.84 -4.43
CA THR A 82 8.59 3.60 -5.79
C THR A 82 7.80 2.29 -5.85
N VAL A 83 6.92 2.14 -6.84
CA VAL A 83 6.25 0.85 -7.13
C VAL A 83 7.25 -0.30 -7.22
N SER A 84 8.41 -0.09 -7.84
CA SER A 84 9.46 -1.09 -7.96
C SER A 84 10.03 -1.53 -6.60
N GLU A 85 10.31 -0.57 -5.71
CA GLU A 85 10.79 -0.84 -4.36
C GLU A 85 9.73 -1.52 -3.49
N ALA A 86 8.49 -1.02 -3.54
CA ALA A 86 7.36 -1.60 -2.83
C ALA A 86 7.16 -3.06 -3.26
N ARG A 87 7.19 -3.33 -4.57
CA ARG A 87 7.07 -4.69 -5.10
C ARG A 87 8.21 -5.58 -4.63
N ASN A 88 9.45 -5.10 -4.59
CA ASN A 88 10.58 -5.87 -4.06
C ASN A 88 10.38 -6.18 -2.56
N ARG A 89 9.96 -5.19 -1.77
CA ARG A 89 9.71 -5.32 -0.33
C ARG A 89 8.55 -6.28 -0.03
N PHE A 90 7.45 -6.19 -0.78
CA PHE A 90 6.29 -7.05 -0.56
C PHE A 90 6.49 -8.47 -1.12
N ARG A 91 7.20 -8.65 -2.23
CA ARG A 91 7.53 -9.99 -2.75
C ARG A 91 8.38 -10.80 -1.77
N VAL A 92 9.30 -10.17 -1.05
CA VAL A 92 10.13 -10.84 -0.04
C VAL A 92 9.33 -11.26 1.20
N GLY A 93 8.23 -10.54 1.49
CA GLY A 93 7.35 -10.87 2.61
C GLY A 93 6.28 -11.91 2.29
N ALA A 94 5.95 -12.11 1.02
CA ALA A 94 4.90 -13.05 0.62
C ALA A 94 5.40 -14.46 0.96
N PRO A 95 4.69 -15.21 1.83
CA PRO A 95 5.07 -16.60 2.06
C PRO A 95 5.05 -17.27 0.70
N THR A 96 6.20 -17.79 0.28
CA THR A 96 6.27 -18.76 -0.79
C THR A 96 5.27 -19.84 -0.42
N LEU A 97 4.08 -19.79 -1.04
CA LEU A 97 3.14 -20.88 -1.08
C LEU A 97 3.91 -22.05 -1.70
N SER A 98 4.55 -22.80 -0.81
CA SER A 98 5.23 -24.04 -1.14
C SER A 98 4.11 -24.96 -1.58
N LEU A 99 4.00 -25.14 -2.89
CA LEU A 99 3.22 -26.20 -3.48
C LEU A 99 3.84 -27.52 -2.97
N ALA A 100 3.20 -28.12 -1.98
CA ALA A 100 3.45 -29.49 -1.53
C ALA A 100 2.63 -30.48 -2.35
#